data_AF-A0AAW5Z0T1-F1
#
_entry.id   AF-A0AAW5Z0T1-F1
#
_cell.length_a   1.000
_cell.length_b   1.000
_cell.length_c   1.000
_cell.angle_alpha   90.00
_cell.angle_beta   90.00
_cell.angle_gamma   90.00
#
_symmetry.space_group_name_H-M   'P 1'
#
loop_
_entity.id
_entity.type
_entity.pdbx_description
1 polymer ?
#
loop_
_entity_poly.entity_id
_entity_poly.type
_entity_poly.pdbx_seq_one_letter_code
_entity_poly.pdbx_strand_id
1 'polypeptide(L)'
;VFVTKYRKEVFDSPEKVEEMKGLLQKRADMSDIQIQEMEVMPDHVHMLISFSPKQRPVDIVKGLKGWTARKWFELYPETKQMLWGGHLWSPSYFMSTLGDMSKEVVKNYIASQYTAAMKKQQNGKYGELERKRRKRN
;
A
#
# COMPACT_ATOMS: atom_id res chain seq x y z
N VAL A 1 -2.55 5.40 -5.61
CA VAL A 1 -1.10 5.07 -5.60
C VAL A 1 -0.29 6.29 -5.21
N PHE A 2 0.64 6.16 -4.28
CA PHE A 2 1.66 7.18 -4.06
C PHE A 2 3.03 6.52 -3.86
N VAL A 3 4.07 7.24 -4.25
CA VAL A 3 5.46 6.75 -4.30
C VAL A 3 6.30 7.45 -3.26
N THR A 4 7.34 6.78 -2.77
CA THR A 4 8.36 7.37 -1.90
C THR A 4 9.07 8.50 -2.64
N LYS A 5 9.64 9.44 -1.88
CA LYS A 5 10.41 10.54 -2.45
C LYS A 5 11.60 9.95 -3.23
N TYR A 6 11.77 10.40 -4.47
CA TYR A 6 12.78 9.90 -5.42
C TYR A 6 12.68 8.40 -5.74
N ARG A 7 11.52 7.76 -5.50
CA ARG A 7 11.33 6.32 -5.68
C ARG A 7 12.38 5.47 -4.95
N LYS A 8 12.84 5.94 -3.79
CA LYS A 8 13.76 5.18 -2.94
C LYS A 8 13.05 3.97 -2.36
N GLU A 9 13.74 2.84 -2.37
CA GLU A 9 13.26 1.58 -1.79
C GLU A 9 13.34 1.64 -0.26
N VAL A 10 12.36 2.29 0.37
CA VAL A 10 12.30 2.48 1.83
C VAL A 10 11.72 1.25 2.52
N PHE A 11 10.80 0.54 1.84
CA PHE A 11 10.11 -0.64 2.35
C PHE A 11 10.85 -1.91 1.91
N ASP A 12 12.12 -1.99 2.30
CA ASP A 12 13.09 -3.00 1.86
C ASP A 12 13.04 -4.33 2.64
N SER A 13 12.21 -4.42 3.68
CA SER A 13 12.04 -5.63 4.48
C SER A 13 10.55 -5.99 4.66
N PRO A 14 10.22 -7.29 4.85
CA PRO A 14 8.86 -7.71 5.14
C PRO A 14 8.26 -7.04 6.38
N GLU A 15 9.09 -6.77 7.39
CA GLU A 15 8.71 -6.06 8.61
C GLU A 15 8.28 -4.62 8.31
N LYS A 16 9.10 -3.87 7.55
CA LYS A 16 8.80 -2.50 7.13
C LYS A 16 7.54 -2.41 6.26
N VAL A 17 7.36 -3.39 5.37
CA VAL A 17 6.16 -3.52 4.54
C VAL A 17 4.92 -3.67 5.43
N GLU A 18 4.97 -4.56 6.42
CA GLU A 18 3.83 -4.80 7.32
C GLU A 18 3.57 -3.60 8.25
N GLU A 19 4.62 -2.94 8.74
CA GLU A 19 4.50 -1.73 9.56
C GLU A 19 3.79 -0.61 8.78
N MET A 20 4.18 -0.38 7.51
CA MET A 20 3.52 0.61 6.67
C MET A 20 2.06 0.26 6.40
N LYS A 21 1.74 -1.03 6.17
CA LYS A 21 0.35 -1.51 6.06
C LYS A 21 -0.44 -1.20 7.33
N GLY A 22 0.12 -1.49 8.50
CA GLY A 22 -0.50 -1.20 9.80
C GLY A 22 -0.77 0.29 10.01
N LEU A 23 0.21 1.16 9.68
CA LEU A 23 0.04 2.61 9.77
C LEU A 23 -1.05 3.13 8.83
N LEU A 24 -1.11 2.64 7.59
CA LEU A 24 -2.14 3.03 6.62
C LEU A 24 -3.53 2.60 7.07
N GLN A 25 -3.66 1.35 7.53
CA GLN A 25 -4.92 0.83 8.05
C GLN A 25 -5.41 1.66 9.23
N LYS A 26 -4.54 1.87 10.24
CA LYS A 26 -4.86 2.69 11.41
C LYS A 26 -5.29 4.10 11.02
N ARG A 27 -4.63 4.72 10.04
CA ARG A 27 -5.01 6.06 9.59
C ARG A 27 -6.36 6.08 8.87
N ALA A 28 -6.66 5.04 8.08
CA ALA A 28 -7.93 4.91 7.39
C ALA A 28 -9.09 4.71 8.38
N ASP A 29 -8.90 3.88 9.40
CA ASP A 29 -9.89 3.64 10.47
C ASP A 29 -10.23 4.94 11.23
N MET A 30 -9.22 5.78 11.47
CA MET A 30 -9.41 7.12 12.09
C MET A 30 -10.15 8.13 11.21
N SER A 31 -10.48 7.81 9.96
CA SER A 31 -11.04 8.76 9.00
C SER A 31 -12.18 8.21 8.16
N ASP A 32 -12.81 7.12 8.64
CA ASP A 32 -13.95 6.48 7.99
C ASP A 32 -13.67 6.13 6.51
N ILE A 33 -12.43 5.69 6.25
CA ILE A 33 -11.99 5.20 4.94
C ILE A 33 -11.90 3.68 5.05
N GLN A 34 -12.54 2.97 4.13
CA GLN A 34 -12.42 1.53 4.03
C GLN A 34 -11.35 1.17 3.02
N ILE A 35 -10.26 0.56 3.48
CA ILE A 35 -9.26 -0.05 2.60
C ILE A 35 -9.78 -1.44 2.22
N GLN A 36 -10.14 -1.61 0.94
CA GLN A 36 -10.59 -2.89 0.41
C GLN A 36 -9.40 -3.79 0.07
N GLU A 37 -8.37 -3.20 -0.55
CA GLU A 37 -7.12 -3.88 -0.89
C GLU A 37 -5.94 -2.92 -0.75
N MET A 38 -4.79 -3.44 -0.34
CA MET A 38 -3.58 -2.66 -0.14
C MET A 38 -2.34 -3.51 -0.38
N GLU A 39 -1.42 -2.96 -1.16
CA GLU A 39 -0.09 -3.52 -1.34
C GLU A 39 0.99 -2.46 -1.22
N VAL A 40 2.04 -2.81 -0.48
CA VAL A 40 3.22 -1.98 -0.26
C VAL A 40 4.38 -2.65 -0.99
N MET A 41 4.91 -1.93 -1.97
CA MET A 41 6.08 -2.26 -2.76
C MET A 41 7.28 -1.49 -2.20
N PRO A 42 8.54 -1.84 -2.52
CA PRO A 42 9.72 -1.22 -1.92
C PRO A 42 9.72 0.33 -1.94
N ASP A 43 9.23 0.92 -3.03
CA ASP A 43 9.23 2.38 -3.25
C ASP A 43 7.83 3.00 -3.44
N HIS A 44 6.74 2.24 -3.28
CA HIS A 44 5.39 2.78 -3.51
C HIS A 44 4.27 1.94 -2.89
N VAL A 45 3.08 2.54 -2.80
CA VAL A 45 1.90 1.90 -2.23
C VAL A 45 0.71 1.99 -3.18
N HIS A 46 0.04 0.85 -3.37
CA HIS A 46 -1.26 0.72 -4.01
C HIS A 46 -2.34 0.51 -2.95
N MET A 47 -3.45 1.23 -3.09
CA MET A 47 -4.63 1.04 -2.25
C MET A 47 -5.88 1.17 -3.11
N LEU A 48 -6.82 0.27 -2.87
CA LEU A 48 -8.21 0.40 -3.28
C LEU A 48 -9.00 0.82 -2.03
N ILE A 49 -9.63 1.99 -2.10
CA ILE A 49 -10.34 2.57 -0.98
C ILE A 49 -11.78 2.92 -1.36
N SER A 50 -12.68 2.78 -0.39
CA SER A 50 -14.03 3.34 -0.40
C SER A 50 -14.13 4.41 0.69
N PHE A 51 -14.82 5.50 0.41
CA PHE A 51 -14.95 6.64 1.32
C PHE A 51 -16.24 7.42 1.04
N SER A 52 -16.67 8.23 2.01
CA SER A 52 -17.91 9.00 1.88
C SER A 52 -17.82 10.06 0.77
N PRO A 53 -18.87 10.27 -0.04
CA PRO A 53 -18.87 11.31 -1.08
C PRO A 53 -18.73 12.74 -0.53
N LYS A 54 -18.93 12.92 0.79
CA LYS A 54 -18.69 14.21 1.48
C LYS A 54 -17.20 14.51 1.66
N GLN A 55 -16.34 13.51 1.62
CA GLN A 55 -14.90 13.67 1.78
C GLN A 55 -14.25 14.05 0.46
N ARG A 56 -13.33 15.01 0.50
CA ARG A 56 -12.57 15.41 -0.69
C ARG A 56 -11.44 14.41 -0.88
N PRO A 57 -11.29 13.79 -2.07
CA PRO A 57 -10.25 12.79 -2.30
C PRO A 57 -8.82 13.31 -2.05
N VAL A 58 -8.57 14.59 -2.35
CA VAL A 58 -7.30 15.27 -2.09
C VAL A 58 -6.96 15.25 -0.59
N ASP A 59 -7.95 15.49 0.28
CA ASP A 59 -7.74 15.58 1.72
C ASP A 59 -7.51 14.20 2.33
N ILE A 60 -8.14 13.16 1.78
CA ILE A 60 -7.86 11.77 2.11
C ILE A 60 -6.39 11.44 1.83
N VAL A 61 -5.91 11.71 0.61
CA VAL A 61 -4.53 11.38 0.23
C VAL A 61 -3.52 12.19 1.05
N LYS A 62 -3.78 13.48 1.30
CA LYS A 62 -2.96 14.31 2.20
C LYS A 62 -2.91 13.72 3.61
N GLY A 63 -4.06 13.32 4.16
CA GLY A 63 -4.17 12.73 5.48
C GLY A 63 -3.44 11.40 5.62
N LEU A 64 -3.57 10.52 4.62
CA LEU A 64 -2.86 9.23 4.57
C LEU A 64 -1.35 9.47 4.50
N LYS A 65 -0.86 10.26 3.53
CA LYS A 65 0.57 10.50 3.33
C LYS A 65 1.21 11.23 4.50
N GLY A 66 0.57 12.28 5.00
CA GLY A 66 1.13 13.13 6.06
C GLY A 66 1.26 12.39 7.39
N TRP A 67 0.19 11.73 7.83
CA TRP A 67 0.20 11.02 9.11
C TRP A 67 1.14 9.82 9.09
N THR A 68 1.13 9.02 8.01
CA THR A 68 2.01 7.85 7.89
C THR A 68 3.46 8.26 7.77
N ALA A 69 3.80 9.32 7.02
CA ALA A 69 5.18 9.83 6.97
C ALA A 69 5.69 10.24 8.35
N ARG A 70 4.85 10.95 9.13
CA ARG A 70 5.21 11.34 10.50
C ARG A 70 5.47 10.10 11.37
N LYS A 71 4.55 9.14 11.40
CA LYS A 71 4.68 7.91 12.21
C LYS A 71 5.84 7.04 11.77
N TRP A 72 6.06 6.92 10.47
CA TRP A 72 7.20 6.21 9.92
C TRP A 72 8.53 6.77 10.44
N PHE A 73 8.70 8.10 10.43
CA PHE A 73 9.92 8.73 10.93
C PHE A 73 10.07 8.72 12.45
N GLU A 74 9.00 8.50 13.21
CA GLU A 74 9.06 8.23 14.65
C GLU A 74 9.62 6.82 14.91
N LEU A 75 9.27 5.84 14.08
CA LEU A 75 9.70 4.44 14.20
C LEU A 75 11.07 4.16 13.55
N TYR A 76 11.33 4.76 12.38
CA TYR A 76 12.51 4.55 11.54
C TYR A 76 13.22 5.88 11.26
N PRO A 77 13.78 6.55 12.29
CA PRO A 77 14.42 7.86 12.13
C PRO A 77 15.60 7.84 11.14
N GLU A 78 16.27 6.70 10.96
CA GLU A 78 17.34 6.49 9.99
C GLU A 78 16.88 6.68 8.54
N THR A 79 15.59 6.46 8.25
CA THR A 79 15.01 6.70 6.92
C THR A 79 15.17 8.17 6.49
N LYS A 80 15.26 9.12 7.43
CA LYS A 80 15.47 10.55 7.11
C LYS A 80 16.79 10.79 6.39
N GLN A 81 17.83 10.03 6.69
CA GLN A 81 19.14 10.17 6.05
C GLN A 81 19.10 9.75 4.58
N MET A 82 18.24 8.78 4.24
CA MET A 82 18.03 8.32 2.87
C MET A 82 17.24 9.33 2.02
N LEU A 83 16.41 10.15 2.67
CA LEU A 83 15.45 11.05 2.05
C LEU A 83 15.79 12.50 2.38
N TRP A 84 16.85 13.02 1.75
CA TRP A 84 17.39 14.39 1.82
C TRP A 84 16.29 15.46 1.88
N GLY A 85 15.84 15.81 3.10
CA GLY A 85 14.71 16.72 3.34
C GLY A 85 13.58 16.17 4.22
N GLY A 86 13.67 14.94 4.73
CA GLY A 86 12.72 14.40 5.70
C GLY A 86 11.31 14.18 5.14
N HIS A 87 11.19 13.97 3.83
CA HIS A 87 9.91 13.70 3.16
C HIS A 87 9.84 12.23 2.73
N LEU A 88 8.94 11.46 3.35
CA LEU A 88 8.75 10.05 2.99
C LEU A 88 8.20 9.90 1.57
N TRP A 89 7.17 10.68 1.25
CA TRP A 89 6.42 10.55 0.00
C TRP A 89 6.78 11.63 -1.01
N SER A 90 6.70 11.29 -2.30
CA SER A 90 6.63 12.27 -3.39
C SER A 90 5.42 13.21 -3.17
N PRO A 91 5.45 14.49 -3.57
CA PRO A 91 4.26 15.33 -3.55
C PRO A 91 3.13 14.78 -4.43
N SER A 92 3.47 14.14 -5.56
CA SER A 92 2.49 13.57 -6.49
C SER A 92 1.82 12.32 -5.95
N TYR A 93 0.67 11.99 -6.54
CA TYR A 93 -0.04 10.74 -6.36
C TYR A 93 -0.89 10.47 -7.61
N PHE A 94 -1.23 9.21 -7.83
CA PHE A 94 -2.20 8.80 -8.84
C PHE A 94 -3.48 8.31 -8.17
N MET A 95 -4.61 8.78 -8.67
CA MET A 95 -5.93 8.38 -8.21
C MET A 95 -6.85 8.31 -9.42
N SER A 96 -7.62 7.25 -9.51
CA SER A 96 -8.63 7.05 -10.53
C SER A 96 -9.84 6.43 -9.85
N THR A 97 -11.04 6.85 -10.26
CA THR A 97 -12.29 6.23 -9.85
C THR A 97 -12.47 4.93 -10.63
N LEU A 98 -12.73 3.84 -9.92
CA LEU A 98 -13.21 2.63 -10.55
C LEU A 98 -14.74 2.77 -10.67
N GLY A 99 -15.28 2.65 -11.89
CA GLY A 99 -16.73 2.51 -12.08
C GLY A 99 -17.24 1.15 -11.59
N ASP A 100 -18.48 0.79 -11.95
CA ASP A 100 -19.04 -0.56 -11.71
C ASP A 100 -18.21 -1.63 -12.46
N MET A 101 -17.09 -2.08 -11.87
CA MET A 101 -16.23 -3.09 -12.47
C MET A 101 -15.90 -4.17 -11.44
N SER A 102 -16.04 -5.42 -11.87
CA SER A 102 -15.97 -6.62 -11.04
C SER A 102 -14.62 -6.77 -10.33
N LYS A 103 -14.62 -7.53 -9.21
CA LYS A 103 -13.41 -7.92 -8.45
C LYS A 103 -12.28 -8.47 -9.34
N GLU A 104 -12.59 -9.00 -10.52
CA GLU A 104 -11.62 -9.57 -11.46
C GLU A 104 -10.73 -8.50 -12.10
N VAL A 105 -11.26 -7.31 -12.37
CA VAL A 105 -10.48 -6.20 -12.96
C VAL A 105 -9.49 -5.65 -11.94
N VAL A 106 -9.91 -5.52 -10.68
CA VAL A 106 -9.04 -5.14 -9.55
C VAL A 106 -7.94 -6.18 -9.37
N LYS A 107 -8.31 -7.47 -9.34
CA LYS A 107 -7.38 -8.59 -9.22
C LYS A 107 -6.35 -8.62 -10.36
N ASN A 108 -6.79 -8.37 -11.60
CA ASN A 108 -5.91 -8.34 -12.77
C ASN A 108 -5.00 -7.12 -12.78
N TYR A 109 -5.49 -5.96 -12.38
CA TYR A 109 -4.66 -4.76 -12.22
C TYR A 109 -3.55 -5.04 -11.19
N ILE A 110 -3.88 -5.55 -10.01
CA ILE A 110 -2.90 -5.85 -8.97
C ILE A 110 -1.93 -6.95 -9.42
N ALA A 111 -2.42 -8.01 -10.06
CA ALA A 111 -1.59 -9.06 -10.65
C ALA A 111 -0.57 -8.51 -11.68
N SER A 112 -0.96 -7.47 -12.42
CA SER A 112 -0.09 -6.81 -13.39
C SER A 112 0.99 -5.93 -12.74
N GLN A 113 0.78 -5.46 -11.50
CA GLN A 113 1.73 -4.60 -10.79
C GLN A 113 2.85 -5.36 -10.06
N TYR A 114 2.71 -6.67 -9.83
CA TYR A 114 3.80 -7.46 -9.26
C TYR A 114 4.98 -7.61 -10.24
N THR A 115 6.19 -7.41 -9.72
CA THR A 115 7.42 -7.77 -10.45
C THR A 115 7.54 -9.29 -10.59
N ALA A 116 8.34 -9.76 -11.56
CA ALA A 116 8.51 -11.20 -11.82
C ALA A 116 9.00 -11.98 -10.58
N ALA A 117 9.81 -11.33 -9.72
CA ALA A 117 10.26 -11.89 -8.46
C ALA A 117 9.09 -12.09 -7.46
N MET A 118 8.16 -11.15 -7.39
CA MET A 118 7.00 -11.22 -6.48
C MET A 118 5.94 -12.22 -6.95
N LYS A 119 5.76 -12.37 -8.28
CA LYS A 119 4.88 -13.41 -8.85
C LYS A 119 5.31 -14.83 -8.43
N LYS A 120 6.62 -15.10 -8.36
CA LYS A 120 7.14 -16.38 -7.86
C LYS A 120 6.77 -16.64 -6.39
N GLN A 121 6.85 -15.62 -5.55
CA GLN A 121 6.58 -15.72 -4.12
C GLN A 121 5.08 -15.89 -3.82
N GLN A 122 4.22 -15.21 -4.58
CA GLN A 122 2.77 -15.33 -4.48
C GLN A 122 2.27 -16.72 -4.94
N ASN A 123 2.75 -17.21 -6.08
CA ASN A 123 2.41 -18.55 -6.57
C ASN A 123 2.85 -19.66 -5.60
N GLY A 124 3.97 -19.46 -4.89
CA GLY A 124 4.40 -20.35 -3.80
C GLY A 124 3.39 -20.40 -2.65
N LYS A 125 2.97 -19.24 -2.13
CA LYS A 125 2.01 -19.15 -1.02
C LYS A 125 0.61 -19.67 -1.40
N TYR A 126 0.07 -19.29 -2.56
CA TYR A 126 -1.27 -19.73 -3.00
C TYR A 126 -1.30 -21.22 -3.35
N GLY A 127 -0.24 -21.73 -4.01
CA GLY A 127 -0.10 -23.16 -4.28
C GLY A 127 0.04 -24.01 -3.02
N GLU A 128 0.69 -23.50 -1.98
CA GLU A 128 0.79 -24.17 -0.68
C GLU A 128 -0.55 -24.16 0.09
N LEU A 129 -1.28 -23.04 0.06
CA LEU A 129 -2.61 -22.89 0.65
C LEU A 129 -3.64 -23.83 0.00
N GLU A 130 -3.62 -23.95 -1.33
CA GLU A 130 -4.49 -24.90 -2.05
C GLU A 130 -4.14 -26.36 -1.77
N ARG A 131 -2.84 -26.69 -1.70
CA ARG A 131 -2.39 -28.03 -1.27
C ARG A 131 -2.83 -28.36 0.16
N LYS A 132 -2.78 -27.39 1.08
CA LYS A 132 -3.27 -27.54 2.47
C LYS A 132 -4.80 -27.59 2.58
N ARG A 133 -5.54 -27.05 1.61
CA ARG A 133 -7.01 -27.18 1.53
C ARG A 133 -7.42 -28.55 0.98
N ARG A 134 -6.73 -29.04 -0.07
CA ARG A 134 -6.99 -30.37 -0.65
C ARG A 134 -6.61 -31.54 0.26
N LYS A 135 -5.74 -31.34 1.25
CA LYS A 135 -5.39 -32.34 2.28
C LYS A 135 -6.33 -32.33 3.50
N ARG A 136 -7.28 -31.39 3.57
CA ARG A 136 -8.24 -31.22 4.68
C ARG A 136 -9.68 -31.61 4.31
N ASN A 137 -9.93 -31.95 3.05
CA ASN A 137 -11.11 -32.64 2.56
C ASN A 137 -10.71 -34.06 2.15
#